data_AF-A0A7H0IGH5-F1
#
_entry.id   AF-A0A7H0IGH5-F1
#
_cell.length_a   1.000
_cell.length_b   1.000
_cell.length_c   1.000
_cell.angle_alpha   90.00
_cell.angle_beta   90.00
_cell.angle_gamma   90.00
#
_symmetry.space_group_name_H-M   'P 1'
#
loop_
_entity.id
_entity.type
_entity.pdbx_description
1 polymer ?
#
loop_
_entity_poly.entity_id
_entity_poly.type
_entity_poly.pdbx_seq_one_letter_code
_entity_poly.pdbx_strand_id
1 'polypeptide(L)'
;MRRAERRWAAWVRDGDVQLLAGTTLLHTDLAPDDVLVTGGRAHLVDWTQATVGAAWIDPALLILRLMEAGHGARDADAWAREQFASWAAAPRAGVGVFSEANSRVENARSGREGVARAAGEWARYWRSAPPR
;
A
#
# COMPACT_ATOMS: atom_id res chain seq x y z
N MET A 1 0.50 -14.02 13.94
CA MET A 1 0.32 -12.88 13.02
C MET A 1 0.54 -13.33 11.58
N ARG A 2 -0.19 -12.75 10.62
CA ARG A 2 -0.05 -13.08 9.20
C ARG A 2 1.26 -12.50 8.64
N ARG A 3 1.82 -13.16 7.63
CA ARG A 3 3.01 -12.72 6.86
C ARG A 3 2.55 -12.06 5.56
N ALA A 4 3.21 -11.00 5.11
CA ALA A 4 2.87 -10.30 3.87
C ALA A 4 2.92 -11.26 2.67
N GLU A 5 3.92 -12.14 2.67
CA GLU A 5 4.11 -13.18 1.68
C GLU A 5 2.88 -14.08 1.58
N ARG A 6 2.27 -14.44 2.72
CA ARG A 6 1.02 -15.22 2.72
C ARG A 6 -0.21 -14.39 2.37
N ARG A 7 -0.26 -13.11 2.76
CA ARG A 7 -1.41 -12.22 2.50
C ARG A 7 -1.60 -11.95 1.01
N TRP A 8 -0.51 -11.73 0.27
CA TRP A 8 -0.56 -11.41 -1.15
C TRP A 8 -0.20 -12.59 -2.08
N ALA A 9 0.15 -13.77 -1.55
CA ALA A 9 0.55 -14.94 -2.35
C ALA A 9 -0.38 -15.25 -3.54
N ALA A 10 -1.69 -15.30 -3.30
CA ALA A 10 -2.67 -15.65 -4.34
C ALA A 10 -2.82 -14.57 -5.43
N TRP A 11 -2.25 -13.38 -5.23
CA TRP A 11 -2.41 -12.21 -6.07
C TRP A 11 -1.13 -11.84 -6.82
N VAL A 12 0.01 -12.47 -6.47
CA VAL A 12 1.29 -12.34 -7.17
C VAL A 12 1.39 -13.44 -8.23
N ARG A 13 1.70 -13.09 -9.48
CA ARG A 13 1.69 -14.04 -10.61
C ARG A 13 3.04 -14.72 -10.85
N ASP A 14 4.15 -14.02 -10.61
CA ASP A 14 5.48 -14.46 -11.09
C ASP A 14 6.40 -14.95 -9.96
N GLY A 15 5.85 -15.34 -8.79
CA GLY A 15 6.62 -15.95 -7.70
C GLY A 15 7.43 -14.99 -6.82
N ASP A 16 7.48 -13.69 -7.14
CA ASP A 16 8.24 -12.66 -6.41
C ASP A 16 7.61 -12.19 -5.08
N VAL A 17 6.80 -13.04 -4.46
CA VAL A 17 6.10 -12.71 -3.20
C VAL A 17 7.08 -12.44 -2.04
N GLN A 18 8.31 -12.96 -2.14
CA GLN A 18 9.38 -12.71 -1.18
C GLN A 18 9.85 -11.25 -1.16
N LEU A 19 9.60 -10.48 -2.23
CA LEU A 19 9.89 -9.04 -2.24
C LEU A 19 9.02 -8.24 -1.25
N LEU A 20 7.93 -8.85 -0.76
CA LEU A 20 7.03 -8.26 0.25
C LEU A 20 7.45 -8.61 1.69
N ALA A 21 8.42 -9.51 1.84
CA ALA A 21 8.90 -9.96 3.13
C ALA A 21 9.58 -8.84 3.92
N GLY A 22 9.55 -8.97 5.24
CA GLY A 22 10.20 -8.06 6.17
C GLY A 22 9.90 -8.43 7.61
N THR A 23 10.32 -7.57 8.53
CA THR A 23 10.22 -7.79 9.97
C THR A 23 9.35 -6.74 10.68
N THR A 24 8.75 -5.82 9.94
CA THR A 24 7.96 -4.72 10.48
C THR A 24 6.52 -5.15 10.70
N LEU A 25 5.93 -4.75 11.84
CA LEU A 25 4.48 -4.83 12.09
C LEU A 25 3.76 -3.77 11.26
N LEU A 26 2.85 -4.21 10.39
CA LEU A 26 2.07 -3.39 9.47
C LEU A 26 0.59 -3.43 9.84
N HIS A 27 -0.10 -2.31 9.62
CA HIS A 27 -1.55 -2.19 9.79
C HIS A 27 -2.31 -2.93 8.69
N THR A 28 -1.98 -2.62 7.42
CA THR A 28 -2.53 -3.21 6.19
C THR A 28 -4.02 -3.03 5.88
N ASP A 29 -4.77 -2.31 6.70
CA ASP A 29 -6.11 -1.80 6.36
C ASP A 29 -6.24 -0.36 6.86
N LEU A 30 -5.59 0.59 6.18
CA LEU A 30 -5.64 2.01 6.57
C LEU A 30 -6.92 2.66 6.05
N ALA A 31 -8.11 2.15 6.40
CA ALA A 31 -9.35 2.83 6.05
C ALA A 31 -9.48 4.16 6.81
N PRO A 32 -10.18 5.17 6.27
CA PRO A 32 -10.35 6.44 6.97
C PRO A 32 -10.92 6.30 8.38
N ASP A 33 -11.84 5.35 8.58
CA ASP A 33 -12.49 5.09 9.88
C ASP A 33 -11.53 4.46 10.92
N ASP A 34 -10.40 3.91 10.47
CA ASP A 34 -9.36 3.31 11.31
C ASP A 34 -8.26 4.31 11.72
N VAL A 35 -8.41 5.59 11.31
CA VAL A 35 -7.46 6.67 11.62
C VAL A 35 -8.14 7.76 12.43
N LEU A 36 -7.90 7.77 13.74
CA LEU A 36 -8.41 8.79 14.65
C LEU A 36 -7.40 9.93 14.78
N VAL A 37 -7.81 11.16 14.45
CA VAL A 37 -6.96 12.35 14.59
C VAL A 37 -7.38 13.14 15.82
N THR A 38 -6.50 13.23 16.81
CA THR A 38 -6.72 14.01 18.04
C THR A 38 -5.43 14.65 18.52
N GLY A 39 -5.51 15.89 19.01
CA GLY A 39 -4.35 16.62 19.53
C GLY A 39 -3.18 16.76 18.54
N GLY A 40 -3.47 16.84 17.23
CA GLY A 40 -2.44 16.90 16.18
C GLY A 40 -1.72 15.58 15.89
N ARG A 41 -2.23 14.45 16.42
CA ARG A 41 -1.66 13.12 16.22
C ARG A 41 -2.70 12.18 15.59
N ALA A 42 -2.23 11.35 14.66
CA ALA A 42 -3.01 10.23 14.14
C ALA A 42 -2.80 8.98 14.99
N HIS A 43 -3.89 8.28 15.29
CA HIS A 43 -3.92 7.01 16.01
C HIS A 43 -4.53 5.95 15.11
N LEU A 44 -3.82 4.85 14.90
CA LEU A 44 -4.30 3.71 14.12
C LEU A 44 -5.00 2.71 15.04
N VAL A 45 -6.25 2.38 14.73
CA VAL A 45 -7.10 1.42 15.45
C VAL A 45 -7.50 0.27 14.52
N ASP A 46 -8.15 -0.77 15.05
CA ASP A 46 -8.49 -1.99 14.29
C ASP A 46 -7.28 -2.73 13.66
N TRP A 47 -6.41 -3.23 14.54
CA TRP A 47 -5.27 -4.06 14.14
C TRP A 47 -5.63 -5.51 13.76
N THR A 48 -6.91 -5.82 13.47
CA THR A 48 -7.33 -7.21 13.16
C THR A 48 -6.68 -7.76 11.88
N GLN A 49 -6.30 -6.88 10.94
CA GLN A 49 -5.59 -7.24 9.72
C GLN A 49 -4.06 -7.19 9.82
N ALA A 50 -3.51 -6.95 11.02
CA ALA A 50 -2.09 -6.78 11.22
C ALA A 50 -1.23 -7.88 10.56
N THR A 51 -0.19 -7.45 9.86
CA THR A 51 0.66 -8.31 9.04
C THR A 51 2.14 -7.97 9.28
N VAL A 52 3.02 -8.96 9.31
CA VAL A 52 4.47 -8.74 9.32
C VAL A 52 4.99 -8.73 7.89
N GLY A 53 5.72 -7.69 7.50
CA GLY A 53 6.26 -7.55 6.14
C GLY A 53 7.20 -6.36 5.98
N ALA A 54 7.44 -5.96 4.74
CA ALA A 54 8.28 -4.81 4.42
C ALA A 54 7.65 -3.49 4.90
N ALA A 55 8.43 -2.64 5.58
CA ALA A 55 7.96 -1.40 6.20
C ALA A 55 7.32 -0.39 5.23
N TRP A 56 7.58 -0.51 3.93
CA TRP A 56 7.08 0.40 2.90
C TRP A 56 5.65 0.06 2.43
N ILE A 57 5.10 -1.09 2.83
CA ILE A 57 3.76 -1.54 2.44
C ILE A 57 2.67 -0.62 2.99
N ASP A 58 2.74 -0.20 4.26
CA ASP A 58 1.73 0.71 4.83
C ASP A 58 1.73 2.09 4.16
N PRO A 59 2.88 2.75 3.92
CA PRO A 59 2.91 3.95 3.07
C PRO A 59 2.31 3.75 1.68
N ALA A 60 2.56 2.61 1.03
CA ALA A 60 1.98 2.30 -0.28
C ALA A 60 0.45 2.22 -0.22
N LEU A 61 -0.12 1.65 0.85
CA LEU A 61 -1.56 1.60 1.07
C LEU A 61 -2.13 2.99 1.40
N LEU A 62 -1.41 3.81 2.17
CA LEU A 62 -1.80 5.18 2.47
C LEU A 62 -1.89 6.05 1.21
N ILE A 63 -0.97 5.87 0.26
CA ILE A 63 -1.03 6.55 -1.05
C ILE A 63 -2.35 6.26 -1.77
N LEU A 64 -2.82 5.01 -1.73
CA LEU A 64 -4.11 4.66 -2.35
C LEU A 64 -5.29 5.40 -1.69
N ARG A 65 -5.21 5.67 -0.38
CA ARG A 65 -6.21 6.45 0.35
C ARG A 65 -6.17 7.94 -0.01
N LEU A 66 -4.97 8.50 -0.20
CA LEU A 66 -4.83 9.86 -0.70
C LEU A 66 -5.41 9.99 -2.11
N MET A 67 -5.15 9.00 -2.97
CA MET A 67 -5.73 8.95 -4.31
C MET A 67 -7.24 8.79 -4.30
N GLU A 68 -7.77 7.94 -3.41
CA GLU A 68 -9.22 7.81 -3.18
C GLU A 68 -9.84 9.14 -2.72
N ALA A 69 -9.13 9.92 -1.91
CA ALA A 69 -9.52 11.26 -1.47
C ALA A 69 -9.36 12.36 -2.55
N GLY A 70 -8.87 12.01 -3.75
CA GLY A 70 -8.80 12.92 -4.92
C GLY A 70 -7.40 13.46 -5.23
N HIS A 71 -6.35 13.05 -4.52
CA HIS A 71 -4.98 13.45 -4.84
C HIS A 71 -4.44 12.69 -6.07
N GLY A 72 -3.65 13.34 -6.90
CA GLY A 72 -2.99 12.68 -8.04
C GLY A 72 -1.91 11.70 -7.58
N ALA A 73 -1.72 10.59 -8.32
CA ALA A 73 -0.72 9.57 -8.00
C ALA A 73 0.70 10.13 -7.82
N ARG A 74 1.10 11.09 -8.67
CA ARG A 74 2.41 11.75 -8.59
C ARG A 74 2.59 12.54 -7.29
N ASP A 75 1.58 13.32 -6.92
CA ASP A 75 1.66 14.18 -5.74
C ASP A 75 1.60 13.36 -4.45
N ALA A 76 0.78 12.31 -4.44
CA ALA A 76 0.72 11.35 -3.34
C ALA A 76 2.05 10.57 -3.17
N ASP A 77 2.69 10.13 -4.27
CA ASP A 77 4.02 9.50 -4.21
C ASP A 77 5.08 10.47 -3.68
N ALA A 78 5.12 11.69 -4.21
CA ALA A 78 6.08 12.71 -3.79
C ALA A 78 5.95 13.03 -2.29
N TRP A 79 4.73 13.29 -1.83
CA TRP A 79 4.45 13.51 -0.42
C TRP A 79 4.87 12.33 0.45
N ALA A 80 4.51 11.10 0.07
CA ALA A 80 4.85 9.92 0.86
C ALA A 80 6.37 9.70 0.94
N ARG A 81 7.14 10.06 -0.10
CA ARG A 81 8.61 9.99 -0.07
C ARG A 81 9.22 10.98 0.91
N GLU A 82 8.62 12.16 1.04
CA GLU A 82 9.07 13.18 1.99
C GLU A 82 8.74 12.76 3.43
N GLN A 83 7.58 12.13 3.66
CA GLN A 83 7.11 11.78 5.00
C GLN A 83 7.68 10.46 5.53
N PHE A 84 7.93 9.47 4.67
CA PHE A 84 8.27 8.12 5.10
C PHE A 84 9.59 7.63 4.50
N ALA A 85 10.63 7.56 5.33
CA ALA A 85 11.94 7.02 4.92
C ALA A 85 11.84 5.58 4.37
N SER A 86 10.92 4.75 4.91
CA SER A 86 10.68 3.40 4.40
C SER A 86 10.18 3.41 2.96
N TRP A 87 9.30 4.35 2.60
CA TRP A 87 8.79 4.51 1.24
C TRP A 87 9.83 5.11 0.30
N ALA A 88 10.57 6.12 0.76
CA ALA A 88 11.65 6.73 -0.01
C ALA A 88 12.70 5.71 -0.44
N ALA A 89 13.02 4.75 0.45
CA ALA A 89 13.96 3.66 0.20
C ALA A 89 13.33 2.37 -0.35
N ALA A 90 12.05 2.38 -0.72
CA ALA A 90 11.34 1.17 -1.14
C ALA A 90 11.94 0.59 -2.45
N PRO A 91 12.27 -0.72 -2.50
CA PRO A 91 12.78 -1.34 -3.71
C PRO A 91 11.74 -1.32 -4.83
N ARG A 92 12.10 -0.73 -5.98
CA ARG A 92 11.19 -0.56 -7.12
C ARG A 92 10.52 -1.86 -7.57
N ALA A 93 11.28 -2.96 -7.61
CA ALA A 93 10.73 -4.28 -8.00
C ALA A 93 9.62 -4.73 -7.02
N GLY A 94 9.86 -4.60 -5.71
CA GLY A 94 8.87 -4.94 -4.69
C GLY A 94 7.63 -4.06 -4.79
N VAL A 95 7.80 -2.76 -5.00
CA VAL A 95 6.68 -1.82 -5.19
C VAL A 95 5.85 -2.17 -6.43
N GLY A 96 6.49 -2.53 -7.54
CA GLY A 96 5.78 -2.98 -8.75
C GLY A 96 4.92 -4.21 -8.50
N VAL A 97 5.53 -5.27 -7.95
CA VAL A 97 4.84 -6.53 -7.60
C VAL A 97 3.68 -6.28 -6.65
N PHE A 98 3.91 -5.49 -5.59
CA PHE A 98 2.88 -5.14 -4.63
C PHE A 98 1.72 -4.36 -5.27
N SER A 99 2.02 -3.34 -6.07
CA SER A 99 1.01 -2.46 -6.67
C SER A 99 0.08 -3.24 -7.58
N GLU A 100 0.61 -4.18 -8.37
CA GLU A 100 -0.21 -5.06 -9.19
C GLU A 100 -1.03 -6.05 -8.37
N ALA A 101 -0.41 -6.70 -7.39
CA ALA A 101 -1.10 -7.65 -6.52
C ALA A 101 -2.23 -6.96 -5.75
N ASN A 102 -1.97 -5.79 -5.19
CA ASN A 102 -2.96 -5.03 -4.42
C ASN A 102 -4.09 -4.50 -5.30
N SER A 103 -3.81 -4.08 -6.54
CA SER A 103 -4.86 -3.74 -7.49
C SER A 103 -5.82 -4.92 -7.74
N ARG A 104 -5.31 -6.16 -7.81
CA ARG A 104 -6.17 -7.35 -7.95
C ARG A 104 -6.98 -7.63 -6.68
N VAL A 105 -6.36 -7.46 -5.49
CA VAL A 105 -7.05 -7.58 -4.20
C VAL A 105 -8.22 -6.61 -4.10
N GLU A 106 -7.99 -5.32 -4.36
CA GLU A 106 -9.05 -4.32 -4.20
C GLU A 106 -10.17 -4.50 -5.23
N ASN A 107 -9.85 -4.88 -6.46
CA ASN A 107 -10.87 -5.21 -7.48
C ASN A 107 -11.74 -6.42 -7.10
N ALA A 108 -11.23 -7.34 -6.29
CA ALA A 108 -11.99 -8.51 -5.83
C ALA A 108 -12.89 -8.21 -4.62
N ARG A 109 -12.73 -7.05 -3.98
CA ARG A 109 -13.54 -6.64 -2.82
C ARG A 109 -14.75 -5.83 -3.29
N SER A 110 -15.95 -6.24 -2.89
CA SER A 110 -17.18 -5.47 -3.12
C SER A 110 -17.24 -4.22 -2.23
N GLY A 111 -17.85 -3.14 -2.72
CA GLY A 111 -18.10 -1.90 -1.94
C GLY A 111 -16.87 -1.05 -1.66
N ARG A 112 -15.78 -1.26 -2.41
CA ARG A 112 -14.51 -0.53 -2.30
C ARG A 112 -14.10 0.05 -3.66
N GLU A 113 -15.06 0.54 -4.45
CA GLU A 113 -14.85 0.97 -5.85
C GLU A 113 -13.86 2.14 -5.95
N GLY A 114 -13.86 3.05 -4.96
CA GLY A 114 -12.93 4.19 -4.89
C GLY A 114 -11.47 3.76 -4.82
N VAL A 115 -11.11 3.00 -3.77
CA VAL A 115 -9.77 2.45 -3.60
C VAL A 115 -9.39 1.44 -4.70
N ALA A 116 -10.33 0.68 -5.25
CA ALA A 116 -10.06 -0.22 -6.38
C ALA A 116 -9.62 0.55 -7.65
N ARG A 117 -10.33 1.64 -7.97
CA ARG A 117 -9.94 2.56 -9.04
C ARG A 117 -8.56 3.16 -8.78
N ALA A 118 -8.33 3.67 -7.56
CA ALA A 118 -7.04 4.24 -7.17
C ALA A 118 -5.90 3.21 -7.31
N ALA A 119 -6.11 1.96 -6.89
CA ALA A 119 -5.12 0.90 -7.01
C ALA A 119 -4.78 0.57 -8.48
N GLY A 120 -5.78 0.58 -9.37
CA GLY A 120 -5.56 0.40 -10.82
C GLY A 120 -4.79 1.56 -11.47
N GLU A 121 -5.10 2.80 -11.09
CA GLU A 121 -4.35 4.00 -11.51
C GLU A 121 -2.92 4.00 -10.98
N TRP A 122 -2.73 3.63 -9.72
CA TRP A 122 -1.43 3.51 -9.08
C TRP A 122 -0.53 2.47 -9.76
N ALA A 123 -1.08 1.28 -10.06
CA ALA A 123 -0.34 0.26 -10.79
C ALA A 123 0.06 0.73 -12.20
N ARG A 124 -0.77 1.52 -12.88
CA ARG A 124 -0.42 2.15 -14.17
C ARG A 124 0.71 3.17 -14.00
N TYR A 125 0.60 4.06 -13.03
CA TYR A 125 1.62 5.07 -12.71
C TYR A 125 2.99 4.43 -12.48
N TRP A 126 3.06 3.36 -11.68
CA TRP A 126 4.32 2.69 -11.38
C TRP A 126 4.95 1.96 -12.56
N ARG A 127 4.12 1.36 -13.44
CA ARG A 127 4.62 0.75 -14.69
C ARG A 127 5.23 1.80 -15.63
N SER A 128 4.65 3.00 -15.70
CA SER A 128 5.13 4.07 -16.58
C SER A 128 6.22 4.95 -15.97
N ALA A 129 6.42 4.90 -14.65
CA ALA A 129 7.44 5.71 -13.98
C ALA A 129 8.83 5.28 -14.47
N PRO A 130 9.73 6.20 -14.89
CA PRO A 130 11.06 5.84 -15.34
C PRO A 130 11.86 5.15 -14.22
N PRO A 131 12.79 4.22 -14.56
CA PRO A 131 13.76 3.74 -13.60
C PRO A 131 14.58 4.95 -13.12
N ARG A 132 14.73 5.08 -11.80
CA ARG A 132 15.65 6.03 -11.18
C ARG A 132 16.81 5.24 -10.60
#